data_AF-A0A1Y2UNH8-F1
#
_entry.id   AF-A0A1Y2UNH8-F1
#
_cell.length_a   1.000
_cell.length_b   1.000
_cell.length_c   1.000
_cell.angle_alpha   90.00
_cell.angle_beta   90.00
_cell.angle_gamma   90.00
#
_symmetry.space_group_name_H-M   'P 1'
#
loop_
_entity.id
_entity.type
_entity.pdbx_description
1 polymer ?
#
loop_
_entity_poly.entity_id
_entity_poly.type
_entity_poly.pdbx_seq_one_letter_code
_entity_poly.pdbx_strand_id
1 'polypeptide(L)'
;MDKLQLNNFTYNFNDGQVTSAQIGLYGNEAATGEYINASIRVNKDDLPADKTFMQVAMADMVTIARQKLAKDTAIKEAAAKTDNGADNQ
;
A
#
# COMPACT_ATOMS: atom_id res chain seq x y z
N MET A 1 -6.69 15.71 -3.46
CA MET A 1 -7.42 14.62 -2.81
C MET A 1 -7.38 14.86 -1.31
N ASP A 2 -8.53 15.12 -0.69
CA ASP A 2 -8.59 15.11 0.77
C ASP A 2 -8.08 13.75 1.27
N LYS A 3 -7.25 13.79 2.31
CA LYS A 3 -6.54 12.65 2.92
C LYS A 3 -7.41 11.38 2.86
N LEU A 4 -6.92 10.30 2.22
CA LEU A 4 -7.68 9.05 2.12
C LEU A 4 -8.23 8.67 3.50
N GLN A 5 -9.50 8.30 3.57
CA GLN A 5 -10.19 7.92 4.79
C GLN A 5 -10.11 6.40 4.98
N LEU A 6 -10.12 5.98 6.24
CA LEU A 6 -10.27 4.58 6.60
C LEU A 6 -11.76 4.23 6.57
N ASN A 7 -12.18 3.25 5.78
CA ASN A 7 -13.56 2.77 5.76
C ASN A 7 -13.72 1.33 6.27
N ASN A 8 -12.62 0.57 6.35
CA ASN A 8 -12.61 -0.80 6.86
C ASN A 8 -11.26 -1.12 7.52
N PHE A 9 -11.30 -1.88 8.61
CA PHE A 9 -10.13 -2.45 9.26
C PHE A 9 -10.51 -3.81 9.85
N THR A 10 -10.00 -4.90 9.28
CA THR A 10 -10.23 -6.25 9.81
C THR A 10 -8.93 -7.01 10.02
N TYR A 11 -8.93 -7.93 10.98
CA TYR A 11 -7.85 -8.91 11.14
C TYR A 11 -8.28 -10.25 10.56
N ASN A 12 -7.37 -10.88 9.83
CA ASN A 12 -7.52 -12.26 9.38
C ASN A 12 -6.82 -13.18 10.38
N PHE A 13 -7.54 -14.21 10.81
CA PHE A 13 -7.06 -15.19 11.77
C PHE A 13 -6.86 -16.54 11.12
N ASN A 14 -5.82 -17.25 11.53
CA ASN A 14 -5.63 -18.68 11.27
C ASN A 14 -5.15 -19.34 12.56
N ASP A 15 -5.79 -20.41 12.99
CA ASP A 15 -5.47 -21.13 14.24
C ASP A 15 -5.30 -20.20 15.47
N GLY A 16 -6.21 -19.23 15.62
CA GLY A 16 -6.21 -18.25 16.72
C GLY A 16 -5.13 -17.16 16.62
N GLN A 17 -4.29 -17.17 15.59
CA GLN A 17 -3.25 -16.17 15.37
C GLN A 17 -3.63 -15.20 14.24
N VAL A 18 -3.32 -13.92 14.43
CA VAL A 18 -3.49 -12.92 13.37
C VAL A 18 -2.40 -13.13 12.31
N THR A 19 -2.81 -13.40 11.08
CA THR A 19 -1.90 -13.61 9.95
C THR A 19 -1.74 -12.37 9.09
N SER A 20 -2.77 -11.52 9.03
CA SER A 20 -2.77 -10.26 8.30
C SER A 20 -3.85 -9.31 8.80
N ALA A 21 -3.74 -8.04 8.43
CA ALA A 21 -4.83 -7.07 8.52
C ALA A 21 -5.27 -6.64 7.11
N GLN A 22 -6.58 -6.48 6.91
CA GLN A 22 -7.15 -5.90 5.69
C GLN A 22 -7.60 -4.47 5.99
N ILE A 23 -7.06 -3.50 5.26
CA ILE A 23 -7.28 -2.07 5.48
C ILE A 23 -7.94 -1.47 4.23
N GLY A 24 -9.15 -0.96 4.41
CA GLY A 24 -9.90 -0.27 3.37
C GLY A 24 -9.59 1.23 3.38
N LEU A 25 -9.15 1.74 2.23
CA LEU A 25 -8.85 3.15 2.01
C LEU A 25 -9.78 3.71 0.94
N TYR A 26 -10.42 4.84 1.24
CA TYR A 26 -11.37 5.51 0.37
C TYR A 26 -11.01 6.99 0.24
N GLY A 27 -11.15 7.57 -0.94
CA GLY A 27 -11.12 9.03 -1.08
C GLY A 27 -11.65 9.46 -2.43
N ASN A 28 -12.14 10.70 -2.49
CA ASN A 28 -12.54 11.35 -3.73
C ASN A 28 -11.99 12.77 -3.76
N GLU A 29 -11.66 13.27 -4.95
CA GLU A 29 -11.34 14.67 -5.20
C GLU A 29 -12.49 15.29 -5.96
N ALA A 30 -13.26 16.17 -5.31
CA ALA A 30 -14.46 16.75 -5.90
C ALA A 30 -14.14 17.64 -7.11
N ALA A 31 -12.97 18.30 -7.11
CA ALA A 31 -12.58 19.21 -8.18
C ALA A 31 -12.27 18.48 -9.49
N THR A 32 -11.72 17.26 -9.42
CA THR A 32 -11.29 16.47 -10.59
C THR A 32 -12.21 15.29 -10.89
N GLY A 33 -13.06 14.91 -9.94
CA GLY A 33 -13.85 13.67 -10.00
C GLY A 33 -13.03 12.41 -9.77
N GLU A 34 -11.75 12.52 -9.42
CA GLU A 34 -10.88 11.39 -9.17
C GLU A 34 -11.27 10.65 -7.90
N TYR A 35 -11.06 9.33 -7.92
CA TYR A 35 -11.52 8.44 -6.88
C TYR A 35 -10.52 7.33 -6.59
N ILE A 36 -10.37 6.97 -5.31
CA ILE A 36 -9.63 5.81 -4.86
C ILE A 36 -10.54 4.96 -3.96
N ASN A 37 -10.60 3.67 -4.26
CA ASN A 37 -11.10 2.62 -3.38
C ASN A 37 -10.10 1.47 -3.40
N ALA A 38 -9.41 1.28 -2.29
CA ALA A 38 -8.37 0.29 -2.17
C ALA A 38 -8.61 -0.59 -0.95
N SER A 39 -8.35 -1.88 -1.12
CA SER A 39 -8.35 -2.86 -0.03
C SER A 39 -6.94 -3.44 0.07
N ILE A 40 -6.17 -2.99 1.06
CA ILE A 40 -4.75 -3.31 1.20
C ILE A 40 -4.55 -4.35 2.30
N ARG A 41 -3.88 -5.45 1.95
CA ARG A 41 -3.45 -6.45 2.92
C ARG A 41 -2.09 -6.08 3.52
N VAL A 42 -2.03 -5.99 4.84
CA VAL A 42 -0.80 -5.86 5.62
C VAL A 42 -0.47 -7.22 6.21
N ASN A 43 0.68 -7.78 5.81
CA ASN A 43 1.24 -9.03 6.27
C ASN A 43 2.24 -8.78 7.42
N LYS A 44 2.68 -9.86 8.07
CA LYS A 44 3.68 -9.79 9.15
C LYS A 44 4.98 -9.10 8.73
N ASP A 45 5.43 -9.34 7.50
CA ASP A 45 6.68 -8.78 6.97
C ASP A 45 6.60 -7.28 6.68
N ASP A 46 5.39 -6.70 6.67
CA ASP A 46 5.20 -5.26 6.56
C ASP A 46 5.28 -4.54 7.93
N LEU A 47 5.28 -5.29 9.04
CA LEU A 47 5.34 -4.72 10.39
C LEU A 47 6.75 -4.29 10.74
N PRO A 48 6.92 -3.34 11.69
CA PRO A 48 8.23 -3.09 12.27
C PRO A 48 8.84 -4.37 12.86
N ALA A 49 10.17 -4.47 12.78
CA ALA A 49 10.90 -5.64 13.29
C ALA A 49 10.47 -6.00 14.73
N ASP A 50 10.31 -7.30 14.98
CA ASP A 50 9.91 -7.89 16.26
C ASP A 50 8.54 -7.46 16.81
N LYS A 51 7.69 -6.81 15.99
CA LYS A 51 6.31 -6.47 16.38
C LYS A 51 5.30 -7.50 15.88
N THR A 52 4.23 -7.66 16.66
CA THR A 52 3.01 -8.38 16.25
C THR A 52 1.90 -7.39 15.92
N PHE A 53 0.86 -7.87 15.22
CA PHE A 53 -0.32 -7.05 14.89
C PHE A 53 -0.98 -6.40 16.11
N MET A 54 -0.91 -7.02 17.29
CA MET A 54 -1.50 -6.47 18.52
C MET A 54 -0.61 -5.41 19.21
N GLN A 55 0.65 -5.27 18.78
CA GLN A 55 1.61 -4.31 19.31
C GLN A 55 1.78 -3.08 18.43
N VAL A 56 1.35 -3.13 17.17
CA VAL A 56 1.41 -2.01 16.24
C VAL A 56 0.14 -1.16 16.41
N ALA A 57 0.31 0.16 16.52
CA ALA A 57 -0.84 1.05 16.62
C ALA A 57 -1.65 1.02 15.31
N MET A 58 -2.97 1.14 15.43
CA MET A 58 -3.87 1.15 14.27
C MET A 58 -3.49 2.27 13.26
N ALA A 59 -3.05 3.43 13.76
CA ALA A 59 -2.59 4.53 12.90
C ALA A 59 -1.35 4.13 12.07
N ASP A 60 -0.42 3.38 12.65
CA ASP A 60 0.79 2.91 11.95
C ASP A 60 0.42 1.84 10.90
N MET A 61 -0.52 0.95 11.21
CA MET A 61 -1.06 -0.01 10.26
C MET A 61 -1.70 0.69 9.04
N VAL A 62 -2.44 1.77 9.28
CA VAL A 62 -3.02 2.60 8.21
C VAL A 62 -1.93 3.33 7.41
N THR A 63 -0.85 3.77 8.05
CA THR A 63 0.32 4.34 7.37
C THR A 63 1.00 3.32 6.45
N ILE A 64 1.22 2.10 6.94
CA ILE A 64 1.77 0.99 6.15
C ILE A 64 0.89 0.73 4.91
N ALA A 65 -0.42 0.64 5.07
CA ALA A 65 -1.33 0.43 3.94
C ALA A 65 -1.26 1.53 2.87
N ARG A 66 -1.13 2.81 3.28
CA ARG A 66 -0.96 3.93 2.33
C ARG A 66 0.36 3.85 1.58
N GLN A 67 1.45 3.49 2.27
CA GLN A 67 2.76 3.31 1.65
C GLN A 67 2.74 2.18 0.62
N LYS A 68 2.08 1.06 0.94
CA LYS A 68 1.88 -0.05 -0.01
C LYS A 68 1.06 0.39 -1.22
N LEU A 69 -0.07 1.06 -1.01
CA LEU A 69 -0.89 1.59 -2.10
C LEU A 69 -0.06 2.51 -3.02
N ALA A 70 0.69 3.45 -2.45
CA ALA A 70 1.53 4.35 -3.23
C ALA A 70 2.62 3.61 -4.03
N LYS A 71 3.22 2.56 -3.45
CA LYS A 71 4.21 1.71 -4.14
C LYS A 71 3.58 0.92 -5.28
N ASP A 72 2.37 0.40 -5.09
CA ASP A 72 1.66 -0.43 -6.07
C ASP A 72 1.10 0.40 -7.24
N THR A 73 0.79 1.68 -7.00
CA THR A 73 0.29 2.60 -8.04
C THR A 73 1.38 3.45 -8.70
N ALA A 74 2.60 3.42 -8.18
CA ALA A 74 3.73 4.12 -8.79
C ALA A 74 4.01 3.53 -10.18
N ILE A 75 3.83 4.35 -11.23
CA ILE A 75 4.29 4.01 -12.57
C ILE A 75 5.81 3.98 -12.52
N LYS A 76 6.40 2.80 -12.75
CA LYS A 76 7.84 2.66 -12.92
C LYS A 76 8.15 3.02 -14.36
N GLU A 77 8.83 4.15 -14.57
CA GLU A 77 9.43 4.42 -15.88
C GLU A 77 10.32 3.23 -16.25
N ALA A 78 10.10 2.65 -17.43
CA ALA A 78 11.01 1.64 -17.95
C ALA A 78 12.38 2.30 -18.05
N ALA A 79 13.39 1.76 -17.36
CA ALA A 79 14.76 2.21 -17.49
C ALA A 79 15.06 2.33 -18.97
N ALA A 80 15.36 3.55 -19.43
CA ALA A 80 15.66 3.82 -20.82
C ALA A 80 16.74 2.81 -21.26
N LYS A 81 16.41 1.93 -22.20
CA LYS A 81 17.45 1.17 -22.90
C LYS A 81 18.31 2.23 -23.58
N THR A 82 19.50 2.49 -23.05
CA THR A 82 20.58 3.11 -23.81
C THR A 82 20.90 2.15 -24.94
N ASP A 83 20.24 2.37 -26.08
CA ASP A 83 20.65 1.81 -27.35
C ASP A 83 21.99 2.47 -27.70
N ASN A 84 23.09 1.83 -27.27
CA ASN A 84 24.40 2.15 -27.80
C ASN A 84 24.46 1.57 -29.21
N GLY A 85 23.82 2.28 -30.15
CA GLY A 85 24.03 2.10 -31.58
C GLY A 85 25.51 2.34 -31.88
N ALA A 86 26.30 1.28 -31.86
CA ALA A 86 27.62 1.26 -32.46
C ALA A 86 27.43 1.06 -33.97
N ASP A 87 27.17 2.16 -34.66
CA ASP A 87 27.54 2.30 -36.07
C ASP A 87 29.04 2.04 -36.16
N ASN A 88 29.45 0.92 -36.75
CA ASN A 88 30.82 0.77 -37.23
C ASN A 88 30.77 0.69 -38.75
N GLN A 89 31.23 1.79 -39.35
CA GLN A 89 31.62 1.93 -40.75
C GLN A 89 32.81 1.03 -41.09
#